data_AF-A0A084VGE6-F1
#
_entry.id   AF-A0A084VGE6-F1
#
_cell.length_a   1.000
_cell.length_b   1.000
_cell.length_c   1.000
_cell.angle_alpha   90.00
_cell.angle_beta   90.00
_cell.angle_gamma   90.00
#
_symmetry.space_group_name_H-M   'P 1'
#
loop_
_entity.id
_entity.type
_entity.pdbx_description
1 polymer ?
#
loop_
_entity_poly.entity_id
_entity_poly.type
_entity_poly.pdbx_seq_one_letter_code
_entity_poly.pdbx_strand_id
1 'polypeptide(L)'
;MIVAGDGALLIVGTFKRRVPDPDFKLYLSSNISLADYNMGYCLTGTLERGCERTNQFQTTHFAVIRRCWPSNEHDGHHGGGFGAAGGGSGGASKNNNKTQHTYIDFLFNR
;
A
#
# COMPACT_ATOMS: atom_id res chain seq x y z
N MET A 1 18.49 0.30 -1.89
CA MET A 1 18.60 -0.69 -0.79
C MET A 1 17.22 -0.84 -0.18
N ILE A 2 16.73 -2.06 0.02
CA ILE A 2 15.54 -2.33 0.83
C ILE A 2 16.06 -2.82 2.18
N VAL A 3 15.77 -2.07 3.25
CA VAL A 3 16.04 -2.53 4.61
C VAL A 3 14.69 -2.97 5.19
N ALA A 4 14.55 -4.28 5.41
CA ALA A 4 13.39 -4.87 6.05
C ALA A 4 13.77 -5.29 7.48
N GLY A 5 13.13 -4.65 8.46
CA GLY A 5 13.31 -4.91 9.90
C GLY A 5 12.14 -4.28 10.67
N ASP A 6 11.67 -4.95 11.71
CA ASP A 6 10.61 -4.47 12.63
C ASP A 6 9.27 -4.08 12.01
N GLY A 7 8.90 -4.70 10.89
CA GLY A 7 7.65 -4.39 10.18
C GLY A 7 7.73 -3.06 9.41
N ALA A 8 8.92 -2.52 9.20
CA ALA A 8 9.15 -1.36 8.35
C ALA A 8 9.91 -1.71 7.07
N LEU A 9 9.65 -0.93 6.03
CA LEU A 9 10.25 -1.00 4.72
C LEU A 9 10.77 0.39 4.36
N LEU A 10 12.09 0.48 4.19
CA LEU A 10 12.76 1.68 3.70
C LEU A 10 13.23 1.44 2.26
N ILE A 11 12.71 2.22 1.32
CA ILE A 11 13.17 2.28 -0.07
C ILE A 11 13.89 3.60 -0.28
N VAL A 12 15.14 3.50 -0.73
CA VAL A 12 15.97 4.64 -1.09
C VAL A 12 16.35 4.53 -2.57
N GLY A 13 16.17 5.61 -3.33
CA GLY A 13 16.48 5.62 -4.75
C GLY A 13 16.73 7.00 -5.33
N THR A 14 17.08 7.03 -6.60
CA THR A 14 17.33 8.23 -7.40
C THR A 14 16.38 8.30 -8.58
N PHE A 15 16.02 9.51 -9.00
CA PHE A 15 15.37 9.74 -10.28
C PHE A 15 16.44 9.70 -11.38
N LYS A 16 16.03 9.40 -12.63
CA LYS A 16 16.90 8.93 -13.74
C LYS A 16 18.12 9.79 -14.13
N ARG A 17 18.50 10.86 -13.42
CA ARG A 17 19.55 11.79 -13.84
C ARG A 17 20.46 12.39 -12.74
N ARG A 18 20.47 11.94 -11.48
CA ARG A 18 21.36 12.52 -10.45
C ARG A 18 22.03 11.48 -9.54
N VAL A 19 23.35 11.64 -9.40
CA VAL A 19 24.35 10.86 -8.63
C VAL A 19 25.23 11.94 -7.95
N PRO A 20 25.65 11.83 -6.66
CA PRO A 20 25.85 10.60 -5.88
C PRO A 20 24.84 10.31 -4.76
N ASP A 21 23.94 11.24 -4.44
CA ASP A 21 23.03 11.14 -3.29
C ASP A 21 21.66 10.55 -3.66
N PRO A 22 20.94 9.93 -2.71
CA PRO A 22 19.60 9.43 -2.97
C PRO A 22 18.58 10.57 -3.16
N ASP A 23 17.88 10.60 -4.30
CA ASP A 23 16.89 11.65 -4.60
C ASP A 23 15.58 11.49 -3.82
N PHE A 24 15.30 10.29 -3.30
CA PHE A 24 14.13 10.05 -2.46
C PHE A 24 14.34 8.96 -1.42
N LYS A 25 13.55 9.06 -0.34
CA LYS A 25 13.37 8.04 0.68
C LYS A 25 11.87 7.80 0.86
N LEU A 26 11.45 6.56 0.69
CA LEU A 26 10.10 6.10 1.00
C LEU A 26 10.18 5.20 2.21
N TYR A 27 9.53 5.61 3.29
CA TYR A 27 9.37 4.84 4.50
C TYR A 27 7.94 4.34 4.61
N LEU A 28 7.76 3.06 4.86
CA LEU A 28 6.47 2.41 5.11
C LEU A 28 6.60 1.53 6.34
N SER A 29 5.60 1.52 7.22
CA SER A 29 5.59 0.70 8.42
C SER A 29 4.23 0.04 8.62
N SER A 30 4.25 -1.19 9.13
CA SER A 30 3.07 -1.92 9.61
C SER A 30 2.68 -1.52 11.02
N ASN A 31 3.50 -0.75 11.72
CA ASN A 31 3.14 -0.13 12.99
C ASN A 31 2.26 1.09 12.73
N ILE A 32 1.00 0.82 12.39
CA ILE A 32 0.02 1.84 12.00
C ILE A 32 -0.91 2.21 13.16
N SER A 33 -1.46 3.42 13.12
CA SER A 33 -2.44 3.86 14.10
C SER A 33 -3.77 3.09 13.95
N LEU A 34 -4.60 3.08 15.02
CA LEU A 34 -5.96 2.52 14.94
C LEU A 34 -6.83 3.26 13.91
N ALA A 35 -6.62 4.57 13.72
CA ALA A 35 -7.33 5.34 12.71
C ALA A 35 -6.98 4.88 11.28
N ASP A 36 -5.69 4.69 10.99
CA ASP A 36 -5.22 4.16 9.71
C ASP A 36 -5.69 2.73 9.47
N TYR A 37 -5.69 1.92 10.54
CA TYR A 37 -6.25 0.58 10.52
C TYR A 37 -7.73 0.60 10.11
N ASN A 38 -8.53 1.49 10.73
CA ASN A 38 -9.97 1.63 10.45
C ASN A 38 -10.27 2.17 9.05
N MET A 39 -9.35 2.95 8.46
CA MET A 39 -9.41 3.37 7.06
C MET A 39 -9.02 2.27 6.07
N GLY A 40 -8.60 1.09 6.55
CA GLY A 40 -8.27 -0.07 5.72
C GLY A 40 -6.82 -0.10 5.24
N TYR A 41 -5.92 0.69 5.82
CA TYR A 41 -4.49 0.64 5.48
C TYR A 41 -3.79 -0.53 6.20
N CYS A 42 -2.79 -1.14 5.53
CA CYS A 42 -1.88 -2.13 6.14
C CYS A 42 -0.47 -1.60 6.33
N LEU A 43 -0.06 -0.62 5.53
CA LEU A 43 1.20 0.09 5.70
C LEU A 43 0.94 1.59 5.53
N THR A 44 1.58 2.39 6.37
CA THR A 44 1.59 3.85 6.24
C THR A 44 3.00 4.39 6.41
N GLY A 45 3.24 5.58 5.89
CA GLY A 45 4.49 6.29 6.08
C GLY A 45 4.62 7.50 5.17
N THR A 46 5.83 7.82 4.73
CA THR A 46 6.14 9.08 4.09
C THR A 46 7.06 8.91 2.88
N LEU A 47 6.85 9.77 1.88
CA LEU A 47 7.78 9.98 0.79
C LEU A 47 8.51 11.31 0.99
N GLU A 48 9.81 11.21 1.21
CA GLU A 48 10.72 12.35 1.26
C GLU A 48 11.48 12.47 -0.07
N ARG A 49 11.62 13.70 -0.55
CA ARG A 49 12.48 14.01 -1.71
C ARG A 49 13.66 14.87 -1.27
N GLY A 50 14.83 14.59 -1.84
CA GLY A 50 16.00 15.43 -1.66
C GLY A 50 15.80 16.80 -2.31
N CYS A 51 16.13 17.87 -1.60
CA CYS A 51 16.23 19.22 -2.13
C CYS A 51 17.71 19.57 -2.32
N GLU A 52 18.14 19.71 -3.57
CA GLU A 52 19.54 20.05 -3.92
C GLU A 52 20.02 21.36 -3.32
N ARG A 53 19.13 22.36 -3.26
CA ARG A 53 19.48 23.69 -2.74
C ARG A 53 19.85 23.67 -1.26
N THR A 54 19.19 22.82 -0.48
CA THR A 54 19.37 22.78 0.98
C THR A 54 20.09 21.53 1.46
N ASN A 55 20.41 20.61 0.54
CA ASN A 55 20.93 19.27 0.81
C ASN A 55 20.17 18.53 1.92
N GLN A 56 18.83 18.66 1.91
CA GLN A 56 17.94 18.11 2.93
C GLN A 56 16.78 17.37 2.28
N PHE A 57 16.28 16.36 2.99
CA PHE A 57 15.05 15.68 2.63
C PHE A 57 13.85 16.48 3.12
N GLN A 58 12.84 16.60 2.26
CA GLN A 58 11.56 17.20 2.62
C GLN A 58 10.46 16.19 2.37
N THR A 59 9.61 15.96 3.39
CA THR A 59 8.40 15.17 3.23
C THR A 59 7.48 15.85 2.22
N THR A 60 7.10 15.11 1.19
CA THR A 60 6.25 15.61 0.11
C THR A 60 4.87 14.97 0.11
N HIS A 61 4.78 13.71 0.52
CA HIS A 61 3.53 12.95 0.52
C HIS A 61 3.48 12.02 1.73
N PHE A 62 2.26 11.75 2.20
CA PHE A 62 2.01 10.54 2.95
C PHE A 62 1.86 9.38 1.97
N ALA A 63 2.42 8.22 2.30
CA ALA A 63 2.34 7.02 1.48
C ALA A 63 1.56 5.95 2.25
N VAL A 64 0.58 5.34 1.59
CA VAL A 64 -0.25 4.30 2.20
C VAL A 64 -0.43 3.11 1.27
N ILE A 65 -0.56 1.92 1.85
CA ILE A 65 -0.95 0.71 1.13
C ILE A 65 -2.24 0.21 1.78
N ARG A 66 -3.25 -0.02 0.95
CA ARG A 66 -4.54 -0.56 1.36
C ARG A 66 -4.48 -2.08 1.50
N ARG A 67 -5.27 -2.62 2.42
CA ARG A 67 -5.52 -4.05 2.53
C ARG A 67 -6.29 -4.52 1.31
N CYS A 68 -5.70 -5.43 0.56
CA CYS A 68 -6.45 -6.31 -0.31
C CYS A 68 -7.18 -7.30 0.60
N TRP A 69 -8.38 -6.96 1.05
CA TRP A 69 -9.29 -8.01 1.50
C TRP A 69 -9.50 -8.94 0.30
N PRO A 70 -9.39 -10.27 0.46
CA PRO A 70 -9.76 -11.16 -0.62
C PRO A 70 -11.18 -10.77 -1.04
N SER A 71 -11.33 -10.23 -2.24
CA SER A 71 -12.62 -10.14 -2.86
C SER A 71 -13.09 -11.57 -2.95
N ASN A 72 -14.11 -11.93 -2.18
CA ASN A 72 -14.92 -13.08 -2.55
C ASN A 72 -15.43 -12.74 -3.95
N GLU A 73 -14.78 -13.30 -4.97
CA GLU A 73 -15.15 -13.15 -6.37
C GLU A 73 -16.59 -13.66 -6.49
N HIS A 74 -17.54 -12.73 -6.41
CA HIS A 74 -18.89 -12.88 -6.91
C HIS A 74 -19.01 -11.86 -8.03
N ASP A 75 -18.41 -12.21 -9.18
CA ASP A 75 -18.71 -11.58 -10.45
C ASP A 75 -20.19 -11.81 -10.75
N GLY A 76 -21.00 -10.78 -10.57
CA GLY A 76 -22.42 -10.83 -10.89
C GLY A 76 -23.11 -9.56 -10.49
N HIS A 77 -23.46 -8.75 -11.50
CA HIS A 77 -24.45 -7.69 -11.40
C HIS A 77 -25.59 -8.08 -10.45
N HIS A 78 -25.92 -7.24 -9.47
CA HIS A 78 -27.29 -6.87 -9.06
C HIS A 78 -27.20 -6.00 -7.80
N GLY A 79 -27.84 -4.83 -7.86
CA GLY A 79 -27.94 -3.92 -6.72
C GLY A 79 -28.91 -4.42 -5.66
N GLY A 80 -28.75 -3.91 -4.44
CA GLY A 80 -29.78 -3.78 -3.40
C GLY A 80 -30.30 -5.08 -2.76
N GLY A 81 -30.29 -5.12 -1.42
CA GLY A 81 -31.26 -5.90 -0.67
C GLY A 81 -30.70 -6.78 0.44
N PHE A 82 -31.14 -6.49 1.66
CA PHE A 82 -31.06 -7.36 2.83
C PHE A 82 -32.02 -8.55 2.63
N GLY A 83 -31.54 -9.79 2.75
CA GLY A 83 -32.39 -10.98 2.58
C GLY A 83 -31.67 -12.30 2.86
N ALA A 84 -32.39 -13.25 3.45
CA ALA A 84 -31.89 -14.38 4.22
C ALA A 84 -31.65 -15.69 3.42
N ALA A 85 -30.93 -16.61 4.08
CA ALA A 85 -30.98 -18.08 3.99
C ALA A 85 -30.54 -18.81 2.69
N GLY A 86 -29.82 -19.93 2.87
CA GLY A 86 -29.67 -20.98 1.84
C GLY A 86 -28.27 -21.60 1.80
N GLY A 87 -28.17 -22.92 1.95
CA GLY A 87 -26.92 -23.66 2.08
C GLY A 87 -26.36 -24.28 0.80
N GLY A 88 -25.24 -24.98 0.96
CA GLY A 88 -24.91 -26.18 0.18
C GLY A 88 -23.77 -26.11 -0.83
N SER A 89 -22.79 -26.99 -0.60
CA SER A 89 -22.04 -27.81 -1.56
C SER A 89 -20.70 -27.29 -2.11
N GLY A 90 -19.73 -28.21 -2.07
CA GLY A 90 -18.31 -28.00 -2.31
C GLY A 90 -17.96 -27.60 -3.74
N GLY A 91 -17.00 -26.68 -3.83
CA GLY A 91 -16.31 -26.32 -5.06
C GLY A 91 -14.81 -26.54 -4.87
N ALA A 92 -14.23 -27.44 -5.66
CA ALA A 92 -12.80 -27.70 -5.70
C ALA A 92 -12.03 -26.38 -5.94
N SER A 93 -11.10 -26.06 -5.03
CA SER A 93 -10.28 -24.86 -5.14
C SER A 93 -9.27 -25.05 -6.29
N LYS A 94 -9.59 -24.46 -7.45
CA LYS A 94 -8.65 -24.34 -8.56
C LYS A 94 -7.59 -23.32 -8.16
N ASN A 95 -6.35 -23.76 -8.02
CA ASN A 95 -5.20 -22.89 -7.76
C ASN A 95 -4.91 -22.03 -8.99
N ASN A 96 -5.56 -20.88 -9.08
CA ASN A 96 -5.21 -19.85 -10.06
C ASN A 96 -4.09 -18.99 -9.48
N ASN A 97 -2.87 -19.14 -10.01
CA ASN A 97 -1.72 -18.29 -9.70
C ASN A 97 -1.88 -16.90 -10.34
N LYS A 98 -2.89 -16.14 -9.92
CA LYS A 98 -3.07 -14.75 -10.31
C LYS A 98 -2.09 -13.90 -9.50
N THR A 99 -1.12 -13.28 -10.17
CA THR A 99 -0.22 -12.32 -9.52
C THR A 99 -1.06 -11.18 -8.94
N GLN A 100 -1.10 -11.07 -7.61
CA GLN A 100 -1.74 -9.93 -6.97
C GLN A 100 -0.81 -8.73 -7.04
N HIS A 101 -1.28 -7.64 -7.65
CA HIS A 101 -0.58 -6.37 -7.69
C HIS A 101 -0.97 -5.52 -6.48
N THR A 102 0.03 -5.05 -5.74
CA THR A 102 -0.15 -4.11 -4.63
C THR A 102 0.27 -2.72 -5.08
N TYR A 103 -0.58 -1.72 -4.82
CA TYR A 103 -0.32 -0.33 -5.18
C TYR A 103 -0.03 0.52 -3.93
N ILE A 104 0.83 1.52 -4.10
CA ILE A 104 1.13 2.53 -3.07
C ILE A 104 0.41 3.81 -3.47
N ASP A 105 -0.47 4.29 -2.61
CA ASP A 105 -1.19 5.54 -2.80
C ASP A 105 -0.42 6.69 -2.12
N PHE A 106 -0.20 7.80 -2.84
CA PHE A 106 0.43 8.99 -2.30
C PHE A 106 -0.61 10.08 -2.04
N LEU A 107 -0.76 10.46 -0.77
CA LEU A 107 -1.68 11.51 -0.34
C LEU A 107 -0.93 12.84 -0.25
N PHE A 108 -1.45 13.87 -0.91
CA PHE A 108 -0.88 15.21 -0.88
C PHE A 108 -1.25 15.91 0.43
N ASN A 109 -0.25 16.55 1.05
CA ASN A 109 -0.51 17.52 2.10
C ASN A 109 -1.06 18.78 1.41
N ARG A 110 -2.35 19.08 1.57
CA ARG A 110 -2.95 20.33 1.05
C ARG A 110 -2.58 21.53 1.90
#